data_AF-A9NU03-F1
#
_entry.id   AF-A9NU03-F1
#
_cell.length_a   1.000
_cell.length_b   1.000
_cell.length_c   1.000
_cell.angle_alpha   90.00
_cell.angle_beta   90.00
_cell.angle_gamma   90.00
#
_symmetry.space_group_name_H-M   'P 1'
#
loop_
_entity.id
_entity.type
_entity.pdbx_description
1 polymer ?
#
loop_
_entity_poly.entity_id
_entity_poly.type
_entity_poly.pdbx_seq_one_letter_code
_entity_poly.pdbx_strand_id
1 'polypeptide(L)'
;MGTSESKLNISRSPADEITTVKGRTEETDPFLEKLKSLKIVSPILKSPPTESTLTDILVRKPSSASDSGAPDPNTVFELFSLYREWQEDIAKRINQTQGELEHKIEIVDALAVKLLQRFNDSVTVMKSSATHFENVYPLQVEVGELKGKLKEVLANCDALCKRINVDGPDALRGSVMPFSANDPQVSKFTAIQKAP
;
A
#
# COMPACT_ATOMS: atom_id res chain seq x y z
N MET A 1 6.40 26.59 22.55
CA MET A 1 5.48 26.18 23.63
C MET A 1 4.16 25.77 22.98
N GLY A 2 3.75 24.51 23.11
CA GLY A 2 2.40 24.04 22.77
C GLY A 2 2.32 23.07 21.58
N THR A 3 2.62 21.79 21.82
CA THR A 3 2.26 20.66 20.95
C THR A 3 0.82 20.26 21.23
N SER A 4 -0.06 20.28 20.21
CA SER A 4 -1.42 19.76 20.33
C SER A 4 -1.45 18.26 20.02
N GLU A 5 -1.86 17.48 21.03
CA GLU A 5 -2.01 16.03 20.97
C GLU A 5 -3.28 15.66 20.17
N SER A 6 -3.09 14.99 19.03
CA SER A 6 -4.18 14.31 18.32
C SER A 6 -4.37 12.90 18.89
N LYS A 7 -5.49 12.68 19.59
CA LYS A 7 -5.95 11.36 20.01
C LYS A 7 -6.47 10.59 18.79
N LEU A 8 -5.68 9.64 18.29
CA LEU A 8 -6.16 8.60 17.37
C LEU A 8 -6.95 7.56 18.18
N ASN A 9 -8.28 7.56 18.03
CA ASN A 9 -9.13 6.45 18.46
C ASN A 9 -8.86 5.25 17.55
N ILE A 10 -7.85 4.46 17.92
CA ILE A 10 -7.61 3.13 17.37
C ILE A 10 -8.66 2.19 17.96
N SER A 11 -9.58 1.76 17.10
CA SER A 11 -10.45 0.61 17.35
C SER A 11 -9.57 -0.59 17.73
N ARG A 12 -9.73 -1.05 18.96
CA ARG A 12 -8.93 -2.10 19.59
C ARG A 12 -9.35 -3.46 19.02
N SER A 13 -8.66 -3.91 17.98
CA SER A 13 -8.57 -5.34 17.64
C SER A 13 -7.44 -5.97 18.48
N PRO A 14 -7.64 -7.15 19.10
CA PRO A 14 -6.70 -7.73 20.05
C PRO A 14 -5.70 -8.63 19.31
N ALA A 15 -4.73 -8.06 18.60
CA ALA A 15 -3.65 -8.86 18.02
C ALA A 15 -2.50 -7.97 17.53
N ASP A 16 -1.77 -7.34 18.45
CA ASP A 16 -0.39 -6.93 18.17
C ASP A 16 0.34 -6.69 19.51
N GLU A 17 0.63 -7.79 20.17
CA GLU A 17 1.56 -7.86 21.29
C GLU A 17 2.88 -8.40 20.72
N ILE A 18 3.92 -7.55 20.69
CA ILE A 18 5.26 -7.96 20.28
C ILE A 18 5.79 -8.93 21.35
N THR A 19 5.57 -10.22 21.12
CA THR A 19 6.03 -11.30 21.98
C THR A 19 7.48 -11.61 21.63
N THR A 20 8.38 -11.26 22.54
CA THR A 20 9.76 -11.72 22.52
C THR A 20 9.74 -13.24 22.72
N VAL A 21 10.19 -14.01 21.73
CA VAL A 21 10.22 -15.49 21.77
C VAL A 21 11.18 -15.94 22.88
N LYS A 22 10.65 -16.12 24.09
CA LYS A 22 11.32 -16.71 25.23
C LYS A 22 10.80 -18.13 25.39
N GLY A 23 11.53 -19.10 24.85
CA GLY A 23 11.22 -20.52 25.02
C GLY A 23 11.69 -21.33 23.85
N ARG A 24 12.91 -21.86 23.94
CA ARG A 24 13.35 -22.98 23.11
C ARG A 24 12.62 -24.20 23.68
N THR A 25 11.44 -24.53 23.15
CA THR A 25 10.81 -25.80 23.45
C THR A 25 11.65 -26.89 22.81
N GLU A 26 12.14 -27.83 23.62
CA GLU A 26 12.72 -29.10 23.19
C GLU A 26 11.62 -29.99 22.59
N GLU A 27 10.92 -29.49 21.58
CA GLU A 27 10.11 -30.35 20.74
C GLU A 27 11.07 -31.07 19.79
N THR A 28 11.35 -32.32 20.12
CA THR A 28 12.04 -33.26 19.25
C THR A 28 11.39 -33.21 17.88
N ASP A 29 12.21 -32.91 16.87
CA ASP A 29 11.79 -32.81 15.48
C ASP A 29 10.86 -33.99 15.12
N PRO A 30 9.63 -33.73 14.65
CA PRO A 30 8.67 -34.79 14.31
C PRO A 30 9.21 -35.77 13.26
N PHE A 31 10.16 -35.33 12.42
CA PHE A 31 10.87 -36.23 11.51
C PHE A 31 11.86 -37.13 12.24
N LEU A 32 12.47 -36.66 13.32
CA LEU A 32 13.42 -37.39 14.15
C LEU A 32 12.71 -38.44 15.02
N GLU A 33 11.51 -38.15 15.51
CA GLU A 33 10.63 -39.18 16.10
C GLU A 33 10.15 -40.19 15.07
N LYS A 34 9.82 -39.75 13.85
CA LYS A 34 9.42 -40.64 12.76
C LYS A 34 10.56 -41.57 12.33
N LEU A 35 11.80 -41.07 12.30
CA LEU A 35 13.02 -41.86 12.06
C LEU A 35 13.31 -42.84 13.19
N LYS A 36 13.07 -42.46 14.45
CA LYS A 36 13.23 -43.36 15.61
C LYS A 36 12.15 -44.44 15.70
N SER A 37 10.94 -44.16 15.21
CA SER A 37 9.80 -45.10 15.19
C SER A 37 9.78 -46.03 13.97
N LEU A 38 10.59 -45.73 12.94
CA LEU A 38 10.84 -46.63 11.83
C LEU A 38 11.53 -47.90 12.34
N LYS A 39 10.77 -48.99 12.41
CA LYS A 39 11.25 -50.32 12.75
C LYS A 39 12.32 -50.71 11.73
N ILE A 40 13.58 -50.73 12.17
CA ILE A 40 14.73 -51.15 11.35
C ILE A 40 14.36 -52.53 10.77
N VAL A 41 14.10 -52.56 9.47
CA VAL A 41 13.90 -53.81 8.74
C VAL A 41 15.20 -54.59 8.87
N SER A 42 15.10 -55.92 9.01
CA SER A 42 16.24 -56.83 9.06
C SER A 42 17.30 -56.38 8.05
N PRO A 43 18.55 -56.12 8.50
CA PRO A 43 19.59 -55.58 7.64
C PRO A 43 19.72 -56.44 6.39
N ILE A 44 19.79 -55.78 5.23
CA ILE A 44 19.95 -56.46 3.93
C ILE A 44 21.20 -57.37 3.97
N LEU A 45 22.19 -57.00 4.76
CA LEU A 45 23.38 -57.80 5.06
C LEU A 45 23.13 -58.68 6.29
N LYS A 46 23.07 -59.99 6.08
CA LYS A 46 22.87 -61.02 7.12
C LYS A 46 24.08 -61.20 8.07
N SER A 47 25.16 -60.44 7.89
CA SER A 47 26.38 -60.48 8.70
C SER A 47 27.05 -59.11 8.77
N PRO A 48 27.64 -58.73 9.92
CA PRO A 48 28.36 -57.46 10.06
C PRO A 48 29.59 -57.44 9.12
N PRO A 49 29.87 -56.32 8.44
CA PRO A 49 31.08 -56.18 7.66
C PRO A 49 32.29 -56.16 8.60
N THR A 50 33.20 -57.11 8.44
CA THR A 50 34.44 -57.26 9.24
C THR A 50 35.50 -56.19 8.90
N GLU A 51 35.17 -55.14 8.17
CA GLU A 51 36.17 -54.26 7.54
C GLU A 51 36.16 -52.84 8.13
N SER A 52 37.33 -52.38 8.55
CA SER A 52 37.53 -51.18 9.36
C SER A 52 37.67 -49.88 8.56
N THR A 53 37.67 -49.91 7.21
CA THR A 53 37.99 -48.71 6.41
C THR A 53 37.25 -48.65 5.07
N LEU A 54 36.52 -47.56 4.82
CA LEU A 54 35.70 -47.30 3.61
C LEU A 54 36.48 -47.36 2.29
N THR A 55 37.78 -47.07 2.31
CA THR A 55 38.65 -47.12 1.12
C THR A 55 38.96 -48.54 0.66
N ASP A 56 38.97 -49.54 1.56
CA ASP A 56 39.17 -50.95 1.18
C ASP A 56 37.96 -51.52 0.43
N ILE A 57 36.76 -51.02 0.75
CA ILE A 57 35.49 -51.45 0.15
C ILE A 57 35.36 -50.95 -1.29
N LEU A 58 35.85 -49.75 -1.61
CA LEU A 58 35.72 -49.14 -2.93
C LEU A 58 36.75 -49.66 -3.95
N VAL A 59 37.93 -50.09 -3.50
CA VAL A 59 39.06 -50.44 -4.37
C VAL A 59 39.11 -51.95 -4.68
N ARG A 60 38.44 -52.79 -3.90
CA ARG A 60 38.46 -54.24 -4.13
C ARG A 60 37.51 -54.66 -5.24
N LYS A 61 38.07 -54.97 -6.42
CA LYS A 61 37.42 -55.80 -7.44
C LYS A 61 36.99 -57.12 -6.78
N PRO A 62 35.71 -57.54 -6.87
CA PRO A 62 35.23 -58.70 -6.12
C PRO A 62 35.92 -59.97 -6.64
N SER A 63 36.89 -60.46 -5.89
CA SER A 63 37.47 -61.79 -6.10
C SER A 63 36.46 -62.83 -5.64
N SER A 64 35.96 -63.62 -6.60
CA SER A 64 35.28 -64.90 -6.42
C SER A 64 34.46 -65.05 -5.13
N ALA A 65 33.30 -64.38 -5.08
CA ALA A 65 32.21 -64.79 -4.20
C ALA A 65 31.20 -65.55 -5.05
N SER A 66 31.04 -66.85 -4.76
CA SER A 66 29.97 -67.71 -5.24
C SER A 66 28.60 -67.10 -4.91
N ASP A 67 27.74 -67.02 -5.92
CA ASP A 67 26.30 -66.71 -5.94
C ASP A 67 25.60 -66.64 -4.57
N SER A 68 25.16 -65.44 -4.15
CA SER A 68 23.80 -65.20 -3.61
C SER A 68 23.54 -63.74 -3.15
N GLY A 69 24.04 -62.71 -3.84
CA GLY A 69 23.91 -61.33 -3.34
C GLY A 69 23.85 -60.21 -4.37
N ALA A 70 23.85 -60.51 -5.67
CA ALA A 70 23.61 -59.49 -6.68
C ALA A 70 22.11 -59.15 -6.72
N PRO A 71 21.70 -57.88 -6.56
CA PRO A 71 20.30 -57.52 -6.70
C PRO A 71 19.84 -57.90 -8.10
N ASP A 72 18.64 -58.47 -8.20
CA ASP A 72 18.08 -58.94 -9.47
C ASP A 72 18.06 -57.77 -10.48
N PRO A 73 18.72 -57.89 -11.65
CA PRO A 73 18.82 -56.81 -12.62
C PRO A 73 17.47 -56.22 -13.04
N ASN A 74 16.42 -57.05 -13.05
CA ASN A 74 15.08 -56.60 -13.39
C ASN A 74 14.48 -55.70 -12.28
N THR A 75 14.64 -56.06 -11.00
CA THR A 75 14.24 -55.18 -9.88
C THR A 75 14.97 -53.83 -9.87
N VAL A 76 16.26 -53.82 -10.22
CA VAL A 76 17.05 -52.58 -10.29
C VAL A 76 16.55 -51.70 -11.44
N PHE A 77 16.25 -52.30 -12.59
CA PHE A 77 15.67 -51.59 -13.74
C PHE A 77 14.29 -51.00 -13.42
N GLU A 78 13.41 -51.74 -12.74
CA GLU A 78 12.12 -51.23 -12.28
C GLU A 78 12.27 -50.06 -11.32
N LEU A 79 13.21 -50.14 -10.36
CA LEU A 79 13.48 -49.04 -9.43
C LEU A 79 13.96 -47.78 -10.16
N PHE A 80 14.85 -47.91 -11.15
CA PHE A 80 15.29 -46.78 -11.97
C PHE A 80 14.15 -46.21 -12.83
N SER A 81 13.25 -47.06 -13.31
CA SER A 81 12.08 -46.64 -14.08
C SER A 81 11.11 -45.84 -13.20
N LEU A 82 10.79 -46.35 -12.01
CA LEU A 82 9.96 -45.66 -11.02
C LEU A 82 10.59 -44.34 -10.56
N TYR A 83 11.91 -44.33 -10.33
CA TYR A 83 12.64 -43.12 -9.98
C TYR A 83 12.60 -42.08 -11.10
N ARG A 84 12.74 -42.51 -12.37
CA ARG A 84 12.67 -41.62 -13.53
C ARG A 84 11.28 -41.01 -13.69
N GLU A 85 10.23 -41.82 -13.57
CA GLU A 85 8.85 -41.35 -13.61
C GLU A 85 8.57 -40.34 -12.49
N TRP A 86 9.04 -40.64 -11.27
CA TRP A 86 8.96 -39.71 -10.15
C TRP A 86 9.70 -38.39 -10.43
N GLN A 87 10.92 -38.45 -10.99
CA GLN A 87 11.67 -37.25 -11.38
C GLN A 87 10.92 -36.40 -12.42
N GLU A 88 10.30 -37.04 -13.42
CA GLU A 88 9.49 -36.36 -14.44
C GLU A 88 8.24 -35.71 -13.84
N ASP A 89 7.54 -36.38 -12.92
CA ASP A 89 6.38 -35.81 -12.22
C ASP A 89 6.76 -34.59 -11.37
N ILE A 90 7.86 -34.69 -10.60
CA ILE A 90 8.38 -33.56 -9.82
C ILE A 90 8.74 -32.40 -10.74
N ALA A 91 9.45 -32.64 -11.84
CA ALA A 91 9.82 -31.61 -12.81
C ALA A 91 8.58 -30.92 -13.41
N LYS A 92 7.55 -31.70 -13.77
CA LYS A 92 6.29 -31.19 -14.28
C LYS A 92 5.58 -30.29 -13.27
N ARG A 93 5.49 -30.72 -12.01
CA ARG A 93 4.88 -29.94 -10.92
C ARG A 93 5.63 -28.64 -10.64
N ILE A 94 6.97 -28.67 -10.66
CA ILE A 94 7.80 -27.47 -10.50
C ILE A 94 7.53 -26.50 -11.64
N ASN A 95 7.58 -26.97 -12.89
CA ASN A 95 7.34 -26.13 -14.07
C ASN A 95 5.94 -25.50 -14.06
N GLN A 96 4.92 -26.28 -13.67
CA GLN A 96 3.56 -25.75 -13.54
C GLN A 96 3.48 -24.65 -12.47
N THR A 97 4.02 -24.91 -11.28
CA THR A 97 4.02 -23.94 -10.18
C THR A 97 4.79 -22.67 -10.56
N GLN A 98 5.91 -22.81 -11.26
CA GLN A 98 6.72 -21.71 -11.75
C GLN A 98 5.96 -20.86 -12.76
N GLY A 99 5.27 -21.48 -13.73
CA GLY A 99 4.44 -20.75 -14.70
C GLY A 99 3.26 -20.01 -14.06
N GLU A 100 2.60 -20.62 -13.07
CA GLU A 100 1.54 -19.95 -12.31
C GLU A 100 2.06 -18.75 -11.50
N LEU A 101 3.27 -18.86 -10.94
CA LEU A 101 3.90 -17.78 -10.19
C LEU A 101 4.31 -16.63 -11.12
N GLU A 102 4.92 -16.93 -12.26
CA GLU A 102 5.32 -15.95 -13.27
C GLU A 102 4.12 -15.16 -13.78
N HIS A 103 3.01 -15.84 -14.10
CA HIS A 103 1.77 -15.18 -14.50
C HIS A 103 1.21 -14.24 -13.41
N LYS A 104 1.27 -14.65 -12.14
CA LYS A 104 0.85 -13.78 -11.02
C LYS A 104 1.76 -12.55 -10.88
N ILE A 105 3.07 -12.72 -11.06
CA ILE A 105 4.04 -11.63 -11.02
C ILE A 105 3.73 -10.62 -12.14
N GLU A 106 3.48 -11.08 -13.37
CA GLU A 106 3.11 -10.23 -14.50
C GLU A 106 1.84 -9.41 -14.23
N ILE A 107 0.81 -10.05 -13.66
CA ILE A 107 -0.45 -9.36 -13.30
C ILE A 107 -0.18 -8.28 -12.25
N VAL A 108 0.58 -8.60 -11.20
CA VAL A 108 0.89 -7.66 -10.12
C VAL A 108 1.72 -6.50 -10.65
N ASP A 109 2.69 -6.74 -11.52
CA ASP A 109 3.52 -5.70 -12.13
C ASP A 109 2.67 -4.76 -13.00
N ALA A 110 1.81 -5.33 -13.87
CA ALA A 110 0.90 -4.54 -14.69
C ALA A 110 -0.08 -3.70 -13.85
N LEU A 111 -0.53 -4.23 -12.70
CA LEU A 111 -1.39 -3.50 -11.77
C LEU A 111 -0.63 -2.39 -11.04
N ALA A 112 0.60 -2.66 -10.60
CA ALA A 112 1.46 -1.69 -9.93
C ALA A 112 1.75 -0.48 -10.83
N VAL A 113 2.09 -0.73 -12.11
CA VAL A 113 2.29 0.34 -13.11
C VAL A 113 1.02 1.19 -13.28
N LYS A 114 -0.15 0.55 -13.41
CA LYS A 114 -1.43 1.27 -13.54
C LYS A 114 -1.76 2.09 -12.30
N LEU A 115 -1.46 1.58 -11.10
CA LEU A 115 -1.70 2.29 -9.85
C LEU A 115 -0.80 3.52 -9.74
N LEU A 116 0.49 3.37 -10.07
CA LEU A 116 1.45 4.48 -10.09
C LEU A 116 1.04 5.55 -11.09
N GLN A 117 0.56 5.16 -12.28
CA GLN A 117 0.05 6.09 -13.28
C GLN A 117 -1.16 6.88 -12.76
N ARG A 118 -2.17 6.19 -12.20
CA ARG A 118 -3.34 6.82 -11.56
C ARG A 118 -2.94 7.81 -10.46
N PHE A 119 -1.97 7.43 -9.63
CA PHE A 119 -1.48 8.28 -8.57
C PHE A 119 -0.81 9.55 -9.12
N ASN A 120 0.02 9.40 -10.15
CA ASN A 120 0.71 10.54 -10.77
C ASN A 120 -0.27 11.51 -11.46
N ASP A 121 -1.31 10.98 -12.11
CA ASP A 121 -2.39 11.79 -12.69
C ASP A 121 -3.12 12.58 -11.60
N SER A 122 -3.45 11.92 -10.48
CA SER A 122 -4.08 12.56 -9.32
C SER A 122 -3.22 13.67 -8.73
N VAL A 123 -1.91 13.43 -8.56
CA VAL A 123 -0.96 14.44 -8.09
C VAL A 123 -0.88 15.62 -9.05
N THR A 124 -0.93 15.38 -10.36
CA THR A 124 -0.91 16.44 -11.38
C THR A 124 -2.17 17.31 -11.28
N VAL A 125 -3.36 16.70 -11.15
CA VAL A 125 -4.62 17.43 -10.94
C VAL A 125 -4.59 18.22 -9.63
N MET A 126 -4.11 17.62 -8.54
CA MET A 126 -4.00 18.29 -7.24
C MET A 126 -3.06 19.49 -7.30
N LYS A 127 -1.92 19.36 -8.01
CA LYS A 127 -0.99 20.45 -8.24
C LYS A 127 -1.64 21.59 -9.02
N SER A 128 -2.38 21.28 -10.09
CA SER A 128 -3.13 22.28 -10.85
C SER A 128 -4.17 23.00 -9.99
N SER A 129 -4.90 22.26 -9.15
CA SER A 129 -5.88 22.83 -8.23
C SER A 129 -5.23 23.75 -7.20
N ALA A 130 -4.11 23.33 -6.60
CA ALA A 130 -3.34 24.14 -5.68
C ALA A 130 -2.86 25.45 -6.32
N THR A 131 -2.32 25.40 -7.54
CA THR A 131 -1.92 26.62 -8.27
C THR A 131 -3.11 27.52 -8.58
N HIS A 132 -4.29 26.95 -8.85
CA HIS A 132 -5.49 27.76 -9.07
C HIS A 132 -5.91 28.49 -7.79
N PHE A 133 -5.90 27.80 -6.64
CA PHE A 133 -6.19 28.41 -5.34
C PHE A 133 -5.19 29.50 -4.95
N GLU A 134 -3.90 29.29 -5.24
CA GLU A 134 -2.88 30.31 -5.03
C GLU A 134 -3.22 31.61 -5.77
N ASN A 135 -3.72 31.51 -7.01
CA ASN A 135 -4.17 32.65 -7.80
C ASN A 135 -5.50 33.28 -7.30
N VAL A 136 -6.33 32.55 -6.55
CA VAL A 136 -7.60 33.08 -6.01
C VAL A 136 -7.36 34.09 -4.88
N TYR A 137 -6.32 33.88 -4.05
CA TYR A 137 -6.04 34.77 -2.92
C TYR A 137 -5.76 36.23 -3.34
N PRO A 138 -4.86 36.51 -4.30
CA PRO A 138 -4.65 37.87 -4.81
C PRO A 138 -5.94 38.52 -5.34
N LEU A 139 -6.72 37.78 -6.14
CA LEU A 139 -8.00 38.26 -6.67
C LEU A 139 -8.99 38.60 -5.56
N GLN A 140 -9.06 37.77 -4.51
CA GLN A 140 -9.91 38.03 -3.36
C GLN A 140 -9.54 39.33 -2.65
N VAL A 141 -8.24 39.63 -2.52
CA VAL A 141 -7.74 40.88 -1.94
C VAL A 141 -8.12 42.07 -2.81
N GLU A 142 -7.89 42.00 -4.13
CA GLU A 142 -8.24 43.09 -5.07
C GLU A 142 -9.74 43.38 -5.07
N VAL A 143 -10.59 42.36 -5.08
CA VAL A 143 -12.04 42.51 -4.96
C VAL A 143 -12.44 43.16 -3.63
N GLY A 144 -11.73 42.81 -2.55
CA GLY A 144 -11.91 43.43 -1.24
C GLY A 144 -11.57 44.92 -1.24
N GLU A 145 -10.43 45.29 -1.84
CA GLU A 145 -10.00 46.69 -1.98
C GLU A 145 -10.98 47.50 -2.83
N LEU A 146 -11.39 46.95 -3.99
CA LEU A 146 -12.34 47.60 -4.89
C LEU A 146 -13.71 47.82 -4.21
N LYS A 147 -14.18 46.83 -3.43
CA LYS A 147 -15.38 46.97 -2.60
C LYS A 147 -15.24 48.10 -1.57
N GLY A 148 -14.06 48.24 -0.97
CA GLY A 148 -13.73 49.34 -0.07
C GLY A 148 -13.83 50.71 -0.75
N LYS A 149 -13.14 50.88 -1.89
CA LYS A 149 -13.18 52.11 -2.70
C LYS A 149 -14.59 52.45 -3.16
N LEU A 150 -15.38 51.46 -3.58
CA LEU A 150 -16.77 51.68 -3.98
C LEU A 150 -17.63 52.17 -2.82
N LYS A 151 -17.46 51.60 -1.62
CA LYS A 151 -18.16 52.07 -0.42
C LYS A 151 -17.80 53.51 -0.08
N GLU A 152 -16.52 53.87 -0.20
CA GLU A 152 -16.05 55.24 0.03
C GLU A 152 -16.67 56.22 -0.98
N VAL A 153 -16.66 55.89 -2.27
CA VAL A 153 -17.29 56.71 -3.31
C VAL A 153 -18.79 56.85 -3.06
N LEU A 154 -19.48 55.77 -2.70
CA LEU A 154 -20.91 55.82 -2.39
C LEU A 154 -21.19 56.70 -1.17
N ALA A 155 -20.38 56.61 -0.12
CA ALA A 155 -20.50 57.46 1.06
C ALA A 155 -20.22 58.93 0.74
N ASN A 156 -19.24 59.22 -0.12
CA ASN A 156 -18.96 60.57 -0.60
C ASN A 156 -20.13 61.14 -1.43
N CYS A 157 -20.68 60.34 -2.35
CA CYS A 157 -21.89 60.69 -3.09
C CYS A 157 -23.09 60.92 -2.16
N ASP A 158 -23.31 60.07 -1.15
CA ASP A 158 -24.37 60.25 -0.16
C ASP A 158 -24.21 61.53 0.67
N ALA A 159 -22.97 61.84 1.09
CA ALA A 159 -22.64 63.09 1.78
C ALA A 159 -22.82 64.33 0.87
N LEU A 160 -22.53 64.20 -0.43
CA LEU A 160 -22.79 65.25 -1.41
C LEU A 160 -24.30 65.47 -1.60
N CYS A 161 -25.09 64.40 -1.76
CA CYS A 161 -26.55 64.46 -1.83
C CYS A 161 -27.15 65.15 -0.59
N LYS A 162 -26.67 64.81 0.60
CA LYS A 162 -27.07 65.47 1.86
C LYS A 162 -26.73 66.96 1.87
N ARG A 163 -25.53 67.34 1.44
CA ARG A 163 -25.13 68.77 1.35
C ARG A 163 -25.98 69.54 0.36
N ILE A 164 -26.29 68.98 -0.81
CA ILE A 164 -27.15 69.62 -1.81
C ILE A 164 -28.56 69.85 -1.25
N ASN A 165 -29.10 68.91 -0.46
CA ASN A 165 -30.40 69.10 0.17
C ASN A 165 -30.41 70.19 1.25
N VAL A 166 -29.31 70.39 1.97
CA VAL A 166 -29.24 71.38 3.07
C VAL A 166 -28.87 72.77 2.56
N ASP A 167 -27.91 72.86 1.65
CA ASP A 167 -27.25 74.12 1.27
C ASP A 167 -27.22 74.37 -0.24
N GLY A 168 -27.86 73.49 -1.03
CA GLY A 168 -27.89 73.60 -2.48
C GLY A 168 -28.89 74.64 -3.01
N PRO A 169 -28.84 74.92 -4.33
CA PRO A 169 -29.78 75.80 -5.01
C PRO A 169 -31.22 75.31 -4.85
N ASP A 170 -32.20 76.22 -4.74
CA ASP A 170 -33.61 75.89 -4.48
C ASP A 170 -34.21 74.91 -5.52
N ALA A 171 -33.72 74.94 -6.76
CA ALA A 171 -34.14 74.01 -7.83
C ALA A 171 -33.72 72.54 -7.59
N LEU A 172 -32.69 72.29 -6.77
CA LEU A 172 -32.14 70.96 -6.49
C LEU A 172 -32.50 70.43 -5.11
N ARG A 173 -32.94 71.29 -4.18
CA ARG A 173 -33.42 70.89 -2.86
C ARG A 173 -34.65 69.99 -2.99
N GLY A 174 -34.56 68.77 -2.46
CA GLY A 174 -35.65 67.78 -2.50
C GLY A 174 -35.75 66.97 -3.80
N SER A 175 -35.00 67.33 -4.85
CA SER A 175 -34.88 66.53 -6.08
C SER A 175 -33.82 65.43 -5.97
N VAL A 176 -32.75 65.67 -5.20
CA VAL A 176 -31.65 64.72 -4.99
C VAL A 176 -31.85 63.95 -3.70
N MET A 177 -32.10 62.64 -3.78
CA MET A 177 -32.21 61.77 -2.60
C MET A 177 -30.88 61.08 -2.27
N PRO A 178 -30.45 61.02 -0.99
CA PRO A 178 -29.29 60.25 -0.58
C PRO A 178 -29.51 58.76 -0.83
N PHE A 179 -28.47 58.04 -1.24
CA PHE A 179 -28.52 56.61 -1.55
C PHE A 179 -28.92 55.76 -0.34
N SER A 180 -28.64 56.23 0.88
CA SER A 180 -29.00 55.54 2.11
C SER A 180 -30.52 55.53 2.42
N ALA A 181 -31.34 56.29 1.67
CA ALA A 181 -32.79 56.37 1.85
C ALA A 181 -33.59 55.33 1.02
N ASN A 182 -32.92 54.61 0.10
CA ASN A 182 -33.53 53.64 -0.80
C ASN A 182 -33.09 52.19 -0.51
N ASP A 183 -33.11 51.75 0.76
CA ASP A 183 -32.59 50.42 1.10
C ASP A 183 -33.67 49.35 1.35
N PRO A 184 -33.93 48.50 0.34
CA PRO A 184 -34.23 47.09 0.57
C PRO A 184 -33.16 46.13 -0.01
N GLN A 185 -31.97 46.59 -0.43
CA GLN A 185 -31.01 45.76 -1.19
C GLN A 185 -29.55 45.78 -0.69
N VAL A 186 -29.13 46.69 0.18
CA VAL A 186 -27.82 46.66 0.87
C VAL A 186 -27.79 45.54 1.93
N SER A 187 -28.95 45.12 2.44
CA SER A 187 -29.08 43.95 3.34
C SER A 187 -28.61 42.62 2.72
N LYS A 188 -28.49 42.51 1.38
CA LYS A 188 -28.07 41.25 0.73
C LYS A 188 -26.56 41.07 0.62
N PHE A 189 -25.76 42.13 0.74
CA PHE A 189 -24.30 42.04 0.65
C PHE A 189 -23.62 41.63 1.97
N THR A 190 -24.35 41.65 3.09
CA THR A 190 -23.88 41.18 4.40
C THR A 190 -24.05 39.67 4.57
N ALA A 191 -24.88 39.03 3.74
CA ALA A 191 -25.19 37.60 3.84
C ALA A 191 -24.12 36.66 3.26
N ILE A 192 -23.15 37.18 2.48
CA ILE A 192 -22.10 36.36 1.83
C ILE A 192 -20.86 36.21 2.74
N GLN A 193 -20.80 36.91 3.88
CA GLN A 193 -19.65 36.86 4.80
C GLN A 193 -19.81 35.82 5.92
N LYS A 194 -20.84 34.97 5.86
CA LYS A 194 -21.10 33.92 6.87
C LYS A 194 -21.45 32.59 6.21
N ALA A 195 -20.46 31.95 5.63
CA ALA A 195 -20.42 30.50 5.40
C ALA A 195 -19.00 30.02 5.78
N PRO A 196 -18.88 28.81 6.39
CA PRO A 196 -17.73 28.39 7.19
C PRO A 196 -16.41 28.31 6.42
#